data_AF-A0A8S4QT49-F1
#
_entry.id   AF-A0A8S4QT49-F1
#
_cell.length_a   1.000
_cell.length_b   1.000
_cell.length_c   1.000
_cell.angle_alpha   90.00
_cell.angle_beta   90.00
_cell.angle_gamma   90.00
#
_symmetry.space_group_name_H-M   'P 1'
#
loop_
_entity.id
_entity.type
_entity.pdbx_description
1 polymer ?
#
loop_
_entity_poly.entity_id
_entity_poly.type
_entity_poly.pdbx_seq_one_letter_code
_entity_poly.pdbx_strand_id
1 'polypeptide(L)'
;MATSEIRRSDRRGATPQKILYVAMKILRLRMVDGIYSTFRNFSVTENVTRRMLEDPEFLKEYVLQNLAFMKTVPNSVQYGASRKRDSFAMIRQLGKPTIFLTISANKIRWMKLLTKLLRLSNKYPGKSAGDQHFRALYC
;
A
#
# COMPACT_ATOMS: atom_id res chain seq x y z
N MET A 1 -5.15 29.17 -5.08
CA MET A 1 -4.04 29.90 -5.75
C MET A 1 -3.07 29.01 -6.53
N ALA A 2 -2.84 27.74 -6.16
CA ALA A 2 -1.83 26.89 -6.83
C ALA A 2 -2.19 26.37 -8.26
N THR A 3 -3.46 26.27 -8.63
CA THR A 3 -3.88 25.66 -9.91
C THR A 3 -3.58 26.53 -11.14
N SER A 4 -3.65 27.85 -10.99
CA SER A 4 -3.34 28.81 -12.07
C SER A 4 -1.84 28.92 -12.36
N GLU A 5 -0.99 28.77 -11.34
CA GLU A 5 0.47 28.77 -11.51
C GLU A 5 0.96 27.49 -12.18
N ILE A 6 0.47 26.32 -11.76
CA ILE A 6 0.81 25.02 -12.37
C ILE A 6 0.43 24.99 -13.86
N ARG A 7 -0.72 25.57 -14.24
CA ARG A 7 -1.16 25.67 -15.64
C ARG A 7 -0.30 26.62 -16.48
N ARG A 8 0.42 27.56 -15.86
CA ARG A 8 1.29 28.51 -16.55
C ARG A 8 2.74 28.02 -16.64
N SER A 9 3.26 27.33 -15.62
CA SER A 9 4.65 26.86 -15.62
C SER A 9 4.83 25.49 -16.28
N ASP A 10 3.84 24.59 -16.16
CA ASP A 10 3.94 23.24 -16.71
C ASP A 10 3.01 23.05 -17.92
N ARG A 11 3.60 22.76 -19.08
CA ARG A 11 2.87 22.39 -20.31
C ARG A 11 1.97 21.18 -20.11
N ARG A 12 2.32 20.29 -19.19
CA ARG A 12 1.51 19.12 -18.78
C ARG A 12 0.23 19.55 -18.06
N GLY A 13 0.31 20.60 -17.26
CA GLY A 13 -0.85 21.20 -16.59
C GLY A 13 -1.72 22.03 -17.53
N ALA A 14 -1.12 22.66 -18.55
CA ALA A 14 -1.83 23.49 -19.54
C ALA A 14 -2.72 22.67 -20.50
N THR A 15 -2.23 21.53 -21.00
CA THR A 15 -2.99 20.63 -21.89
C THR A 15 -3.08 19.21 -21.31
N PRO A 16 -4.01 18.96 -20.38
CA PRO A 16 -4.05 17.71 -19.63
C PRO A 16 -4.63 16.53 -20.42
N GLN A 17 -5.24 16.73 -21.60
CA GLN A 17 -6.02 15.68 -22.28
C GLN A 17 -5.18 14.42 -22.53
N LYS A 18 -3.98 14.57 -23.07
CA LYS A 18 -3.07 13.44 -23.35
C LYS A 18 -2.66 12.72 -22.07
N ILE A 19 -2.43 13.46 -20.99
CA ILE A 19 -1.97 12.90 -19.71
C ILE A 19 -3.10 12.15 -19.02
N LEU A 20 -4.30 12.72 -19.01
CA LEU A 20 -5.48 12.06 -18.48
C LEU A 20 -5.81 10.79 -19.27
N TYR A 21 -5.72 10.86 -20.61
CA TYR A 21 -5.87 9.69 -21.47
C TYR A 21 -4.84 8.60 -21.16
N VAL A 22 -3.56 8.95 -21.08
CA VAL A 22 -2.48 7.99 -20.76
C VAL A 22 -2.66 7.41 -19.35
N ALA A 23 -3.02 8.24 -18.37
CA ALA A 23 -3.29 7.78 -17.01
C ALA A 23 -4.44 6.76 -16.98
N MET A 24 -5.53 7.06 -17.69
CA MET A 24 -6.69 6.15 -17.79
C MET A 24 -6.34 4.86 -18.55
N LYS A 25 -5.53 4.96 -19.62
CA LYS A 25 -5.03 3.80 -20.37
C LYS A 25 -4.19 2.88 -19.49
N ILE A 26 -3.25 3.45 -18.73
CA ILE A 26 -2.40 2.71 -17.78
C ILE A 26 -3.25 2.05 -16.69
N LEU A 27 -4.24 2.77 -16.16
CA LEU A 27 -5.17 2.24 -15.16
C LEU A 27 -5.93 1.02 -15.71
N ARG A 28 -6.46 1.12 -16.93
CA ARG A 28 -7.19 0.03 -17.58
C ARG A 28 -6.30 -1.20 -17.81
N LEU A 29 -5.08 -1.01 -18.30
CA LEU A 29 -4.12 -2.10 -18.48
C LEU A 29 -3.83 -2.81 -17.15
N ARG A 30 -3.53 -2.04 -16.10
CA ARG A 30 -3.29 -2.59 -14.76
C ARG A 30 -4.49 -3.34 -14.21
N MET A 31 -5.70 -2.82 -14.43
CA MET A 31 -6.93 -3.47 -13.95
C MET A 31 -7.13 -4.84 -14.62
N VAL A 32 -6.91 -4.92 -15.93
CA VAL A 32 -6.95 -6.17 -16.68
C VAL A 32 -5.89 -7.15 -16.14
N ASP A 33 -4.64 -6.72 -15.97
CA ASP A 33 -3.57 -7.55 -15.38
C ASP A 33 -3.92 -8.01 -13.96
N GLY A 34 -4.56 -7.15 -13.17
CA GLY A 34 -5.03 -7.43 -11.82
C GLY A 34 -6.08 -8.53 -11.78
N ILE A 35 -7.03 -8.50 -12.72
CA ILE A 35 -8.07 -9.52 -12.90
C ILE A 35 -7.44 -10.84 -13.35
N TYR A 36 -6.53 -10.86 -14.32
CA TYR A 36 -5.85 -12.11 -14.68
C TYR A 36 -5.01 -12.69 -13.53
N SER A 37 -4.39 -11.83 -12.74
CA SER A 37 -3.60 -12.22 -11.58
C SER A 37 -4.44 -12.83 -10.44
N THR A 38 -5.74 -12.51 -10.29
CA THR A 38 -6.60 -13.17 -9.29
C THR A 38 -6.80 -14.65 -9.64
N PHE A 39 -6.95 -14.96 -10.92
CA PHE A 39 -7.17 -16.33 -11.39
C PHE A 39 -5.92 -17.23 -11.32
N ARG A 40 -4.72 -16.65 -11.15
CA ARG A 40 -3.45 -17.40 -11.21
C ARG A 40 -2.91 -17.88 -9.86
N ASN A 41 -3.27 -17.22 -8.76
CA ASN A 41 -2.56 -17.32 -7.47
C ASN A 41 -3.42 -17.83 -6.32
N PHE A 42 -4.40 -18.72 -6.58
CA PHE A 42 -5.23 -19.28 -5.52
C PHE A 42 -5.38 -20.79 -5.66
N SER A 43 -5.28 -21.52 -4.55
CA SER A 43 -5.53 -22.97 -4.50
C SER A 43 -7.00 -23.31 -4.83
N VAL A 44 -7.94 -22.39 -4.55
CA VAL A 44 -9.36 -22.51 -4.92
C VAL A 44 -9.56 -22.46 -6.44
N THR A 45 -8.65 -21.84 -7.19
CA THR A 45 -8.73 -21.78 -8.67
C THR A 45 -8.30 -23.06 -9.38
N GLU A 46 -7.67 -24.02 -8.69
CA GLU A 46 -7.25 -25.29 -9.32
C GLU A 46 -8.44 -26.09 -9.87
N ASN A 47 -9.62 -25.94 -9.27
CA ASN A 47 -10.84 -26.63 -9.68
C ASN A 47 -11.77 -25.78 -10.57
N VAL A 48 -11.39 -24.55 -10.91
CA VAL A 48 -12.23 -23.66 -11.72
C VAL A 48 -12.15 -24.09 -13.18
N THR A 49 -13.26 -24.63 -13.69
CA THR A 49 -13.38 -25.08 -15.09
C THR A 49 -13.87 -23.94 -15.98
N ARG A 50 -13.48 -23.93 -17.27
CA ARG A 50 -13.93 -22.92 -18.25
C ARG A 50 -15.45 -22.70 -18.28
N ARG A 51 -16.23 -23.78 -18.14
CA ARG A 51 -17.70 -23.73 -18.09
C ARG A 51 -18.24 -22.92 -16.90
N MET A 52 -17.56 -22.91 -15.77
CA MET A 52 -17.95 -22.12 -14.60
C MET A 52 -17.72 -20.61 -14.82
N LEU A 53 -16.73 -20.24 -15.65
CA LEU A 53 -16.47 -18.84 -16.00
C LEU A 53 -17.49 -18.28 -17.02
N GLU A 54 -18.21 -19.15 -17.72
CA GLU A 54 -19.28 -18.75 -18.63
C GLU A 54 -20.58 -18.43 -17.87
N ASP A 55 -20.70 -18.87 -16.62
CA ASP A 55 -21.81 -18.55 -15.74
C ASP A 55 -21.62 -17.16 -15.09
N PRO A 56 -22.49 -16.17 -15.40
CA PRO A 56 -22.38 -14.83 -14.86
C PRO A 56 -22.60 -14.75 -13.35
N GLU A 57 -23.36 -15.66 -12.75
CA GLU A 57 -23.64 -15.65 -11.30
C GLU A 57 -22.42 -16.12 -10.51
N PHE A 58 -21.81 -17.23 -10.93
CA PHE A 58 -20.54 -17.71 -10.39
C PHE A 58 -19.46 -16.63 -10.50
N LEU A 59 -19.34 -15.98 -11.65
CA LEU A 59 -18.30 -14.97 -11.88
C LEU A 59 -18.50 -13.73 -10.99
N LYS A 60 -19.76 -13.33 -10.77
CA LYS A 60 -20.09 -12.22 -9.87
C LYS A 60 -19.72 -12.52 -8.41
N GLU A 61 -20.07 -13.71 -7.92
CA GLU A 61 -19.72 -14.13 -6.56
C GLU A 61 -18.20 -14.28 -6.40
N TYR A 62 -17.55 -14.88 -7.40
CA TYR A 62 -16.11 -15.09 -7.41
C TYR A 62 -15.31 -13.78 -7.44
N VAL A 63 -15.76 -12.77 -8.20
CA VAL A 63 -15.15 -11.43 -8.25
C VAL A 63 -15.33 -10.69 -6.92
N LEU A 64 -16.48 -10.85 -6.25
CA LEU A 64 -16.71 -10.27 -4.92
C LEU A 64 -15.78 -10.88 -3.86
N GLN A 65 -15.52 -12.18 -3.95
CA GLN A 65 -14.57 -12.86 -3.07
C GLN A 65 -13.11 -12.50 -3.41
N ASN A 66 -12.79 -12.37 -4.70
CA ASN A 66 -11.44 -12.07 -5.18
C ASN A 66 -11.21 -10.58 -5.40
N LEU A 67 -10.99 -9.88 -4.29
CA LEU A 67 -10.68 -8.45 -4.28
C LEU A 67 -9.27 -8.10 -4.77
N ALA A 68 -8.48 -9.05 -5.30
CA ALA A 68 -7.07 -8.78 -5.66
C ALA A 68 -6.90 -7.81 -6.85
N PHE A 69 -7.97 -7.54 -7.63
CA PHE A 69 -7.96 -6.43 -8.59
C PHE A 69 -7.97 -5.05 -7.90
N MET A 70 -8.45 -4.96 -6.65
CA MET A 70 -8.51 -3.69 -5.91
C MET A 70 -7.14 -3.08 -5.72
N LYS A 71 -6.05 -3.86 -5.72
CA LYS A 71 -4.66 -3.33 -5.70
C LYS A 71 -4.36 -2.32 -6.81
N THR A 72 -5.16 -2.30 -7.88
CA THR A 72 -4.99 -1.43 -9.05
C THR A 72 -5.87 -0.18 -9.00
N VAL A 73 -6.98 -0.24 -8.26
CA VAL A 73 -7.94 0.85 -8.13
C VAL A 73 -7.41 1.90 -7.15
N PRO A 74 -7.22 3.16 -7.56
CA PRO A 74 -6.78 4.23 -6.67
C PRO A 74 -7.66 4.35 -5.44
N ASN A 75 -7.07 4.69 -4.29
CA ASN A 75 -7.75 4.86 -2.99
C ASN A 75 -8.39 3.60 -2.39
N SER A 76 -8.23 2.43 -3.01
CA SER A 76 -8.58 1.18 -2.35
C SER A 76 -7.60 0.86 -1.21
N VAL A 77 -8.06 0.08 -0.22
CA VAL A 77 -7.20 -0.37 0.89
C VAL A 77 -6.00 -1.16 0.38
N GLN A 78 -6.20 -2.03 -0.61
CA GLN A 78 -5.12 -2.84 -1.21
C GLN A 78 -4.14 -2.00 -2.03
N TYR A 79 -4.62 -0.96 -2.71
CA TYR A 79 -3.79 0.00 -3.42
C TYR A 79 -2.91 0.77 -2.44
N GLY A 80 -3.50 1.29 -1.36
CA GLY A 80 -2.76 1.97 -0.29
C GLY A 80 -1.69 1.09 0.35
N ALA A 81 -2.02 -0.16 0.67
CA ALA A 81 -1.07 -1.13 1.22
C ALA A 81 0.11 -1.43 0.27
N SER A 82 -0.17 -1.52 -1.04
CA SER A 82 0.87 -1.76 -2.05
C SER A 82 1.77 -0.54 -2.23
N ARG A 83 1.18 0.66 -2.35
CA ARG A 83 1.95 1.92 -2.45
C ARG A 83 2.79 2.21 -1.22
N LYS A 84 2.29 1.88 -0.02
CA LYS A 84 3.07 1.97 1.22
C LYS A 84 4.37 1.14 1.14
N ARG A 85 4.30 -0.06 0.56
CA ARG A 85 5.49 -0.92 0.36
C ARG A 85 6.47 -0.31 -0.63
N ASP A 86 5.98 0.22 -1.76
CA ASP A 86 6.81 0.89 -2.76
C ASP A 86 7.54 2.10 -2.16
N SER A 87 6.81 2.94 -1.40
CA SER A 87 7.41 4.08 -0.69
C SER A 87 8.48 3.64 0.31
N PHE A 88 8.24 2.57 1.07
CA PHE A 88 9.26 2.01 1.97
C PHE A 88 10.46 1.45 1.21
N ALA A 89 10.28 0.85 0.04
CA ALA A 89 11.40 0.40 -0.80
C ALA A 89 12.23 1.60 -1.28
N MET A 90 11.59 2.66 -1.76
CA MET A 90 12.27 3.90 -2.17
C MET A 90 13.05 4.53 -1.01
N ILE A 91 12.45 4.61 0.18
CA ILE A 91 13.13 5.17 1.37
C ILE A 91 14.37 4.32 1.73
N ARG A 92 14.33 2.99 1.56
CA ARG A 92 15.49 2.12 1.79
C ARG A 92 16.59 2.30 0.74
N GLN A 93 16.22 2.58 -0.50
CA GLN A 93 17.18 2.75 -1.61
C GLN A 93 17.87 4.11 -1.58
N LEU A 94 17.10 5.17 -1.35
CA LEU A 94 17.60 6.56 -1.39
C LEU A 94 18.07 7.06 -0.02
N GLY A 95 17.63 6.41 1.06
CA GLY A 95 17.90 6.82 2.43
C GLY A 95 18.98 5.99 3.12
N LYS A 96 19.26 6.37 4.36
CA LYS A 96 20.07 5.56 5.28
C LYS A 96 19.37 4.22 5.55
N PRO A 97 20.09 3.13 5.81
CA PRO A 97 19.48 1.83 6.10
C PRO A 97 18.47 1.96 7.25
N THR A 98 17.18 1.85 6.91
CA THR A 98 16.06 2.13 7.82
C THR A 98 15.20 0.89 7.98
N ILE A 99 14.93 0.50 9.24
CA ILE A 99 14.05 -0.62 9.59
C ILE A 99 12.68 -0.05 9.94
N PHE A 100 11.63 -0.53 9.27
CA PHE A 100 10.24 -0.19 9.61
C PHE A 100 9.64 -1.30 10.47
N LEU A 101 9.20 -0.96 11.67
CA LEU A 101 8.57 -1.91 12.60
C LEU A 101 7.10 -1.52 12.79
N THR A 102 6.20 -2.48 12.60
CA THR A 102 4.80 -2.35 13.03
C THR A 102 4.65 -3.09 14.36
N ILE A 103 4.46 -2.33 15.43
CA ILE A 103 4.37 -2.83 16.80
C ILE A 103 2.90 -2.79 17.20
N SER A 104 2.32 -3.95 17.53
CA SER A 104 0.96 -4.02 18.08
C SER A 104 0.90 -3.38 19.47
N ALA A 105 -0.25 -2.80 19.84
CA ALA A 105 -0.47 -2.21 21.16
C ALA A 105 -0.14 -3.16 22.32
N ASN A 106 -0.32 -4.47 22.15
CA ASN A 106 0.03 -5.46 23.17
C ASN A 106 1.55 -5.55 23.43
N LYS A 107 2.39 -5.18 22.45
CA LYS A 107 3.85 -5.17 22.59
C LYS A 107 4.38 -3.96 23.39
N ILE A 108 3.53 -2.98 23.73
CA ILE A 108 3.89 -1.85 24.62
C ILE A 108 4.25 -2.36 26.02
N ARG A 109 3.73 -3.52 26.42
CA ARG A 109 4.06 -4.16 27.71
C ARG A 109 5.45 -4.83 27.73
N TRP A 110 6.13 -4.93 26.58
CA TRP A 110 7.42 -5.62 26.51
C TRP A 110 8.60 -4.68 26.87
N MET A 111 8.77 -4.46 28.17
CA MET A 111 9.78 -3.54 28.71
C MET A 111 11.21 -3.84 28.25
N LYS A 112 11.58 -5.12 28.10
CA LYS A 112 12.92 -5.51 27.61
C LYS A 112 13.19 -5.03 26.18
N LEU A 113 12.18 -5.07 25.31
CA LEU A 113 12.28 -4.61 23.93
C LEU A 113 12.41 -3.08 23.89
N LEU A 114 11.57 -2.38 24.66
CA LEU A 114 11.60 -0.91 24.74
C LEU A 114 12.94 -0.39 25.26
N THR A 115 13.50 -1.00 26.30
CA THR A 115 14.83 -0.62 26.82
C THR A 115 15.93 -0.83 25.79
N LYS A 116 15.89 -1.90 24.98
CA LYS A 116 16.86 -2.12 23.89
C LYS A 116 16.72 -1.06 22.79
N LEU A 117 15.49 -0.77 22.36
CA LEU A 117 15.21 0.27 21.36
C LEU A 117 15.65 1.66 21.84
N LEU A 118 15.42 1.97 23.12
CA LEU A 118 15.82 3.23 23.73
C LEU A 118 17.34 3.36 23.83
N ARG A 119 18.06 2.28 24.17
CA ARG A 119 19.54 2.27 24.15
C ARG A 119 20.12 2.50 22.75
N LEU A 120 19.47 1.97 21.72
CA LEU A 120 19.87 2.21 20.33
C LEU A 120 19.54 3.64 19.85
N SER A 121 18.62 4.33 20.53
CA SER A 121 18.28 5.72 20.26
C SER A 121 19.24 6.64 21.01
N ASN A 122 20.18 7.25 20.28
CA ASN A 122 21.12 8.23 20.85
C ASN A 122 20.45 9.49 21.45
N LYS A 123 19.11 9.62 21.35
CA LYS A 123 18.37 10.76 21.91
C LYS A 123 18.16 10.71 23.42
N TYR A 124 18.27 9.54 24.06
CA TYR A 124 17.99 9.40 25.49
C TYR A 124 19.02 8.48 26.19
N PRO A 125 20.25 8.96 26.45
CA PRO A 125 21.23 8.17 27.17
C PRO A 125 20.76 7.90 28.60
N GLY A 126 20.73 6.61 29.01
CA GLY A 126 20.61 6.21 30.42
C GLY A 126 19.19 6.12 31.03
N LYS A 127 18.11 6.34 30.27
CA LYS A 127 16.74 6.23 30.82
C LYS A 127 16.20 4.80 30.70
N SER A 128 15.51 4.32 31.74
CA SER A 128 14.78 3.06 31.71
C SER A 128 13.34 3.33 31.24
N ALA A 129 12.76 2.42 30.45
CA ALA A 129 11.45 2.63 29.83
C ALA A 129 10.27 2.74 30.83
N GLY A 130 10.52 2.58 32.14
CA GLY A 130 9.52 2.63 33.21
C GLY A 130 8.97 4.02 33.52
N ASP A 131 9.69 5.08 33.17
CA ASP A 131 9.38 6.45 33.60
C ASP A 131 8.60 7.29 32.57
N GLN A 132 8.26 6.74 31.40
CA GLN A 132 7.61 7.52 30.34
C GLN A 132 6.33 6.86 29.88
N HIS A 133 5.21 7.55 30.10
CA HIS A 133 3.98 7.32 29.36
C HIS A 133 4.26 7.55 27.87
N PHE A 134 4.59 6.47 27.16
CA PHE A 134 4.73 6.48 25.71
C PHE A 134 3.37 6.84 25.10
N ARG A 135 3.19 8.11 24.73
CA ARG A 135 2.09 8.53 23.85
C ARG A 135 2.41 7.99 22.46
N ALA A 136 1.97 6.75 22.20
CA ALA A 136 1.95 6.22 20.85
C ALA A 136 1.00 7.09 20.03
N LEU A 137 1.54 7.89 19.11
CA LEU A 137 0.76 8.42 18.01
C LEU A 137 0.35 7.23 17.16
N TYR A 138 -0.91 6.82 17.33
CA TYR A 138 -1.57 5.90 16.43
C TYR A 138 -1.59 6.55 15.04
N CYS A 139 -1.17 5.79 14.02
CA CYS A 139 -1.41 6.15 12.62
C CYS A 139 -2.91 6.06 12.31
#